data_AF-U6JPW5-F1
#
_entry.id   AF-U6JPW5-F1
#
_cell.length_a   1.000
_cell.length_b   1.000
_cell.length_c   1.000
_cell.angle_alpha   90.00
_cell.angle_beta   90.00
_cell.angle_gamma   90.00
#
_symmetry.space_group_name_H-M   'P 1'
#
loop_
_entity.id
_entity.type
_entity.pdbx_description
1 polymer ?
#
loop_
_entity_poly.entity_id
_entity_poly.type
_entity_poly.pdbx_seq_one_letter_code
_entity_poly.pdbx_strand_id
1 'polypeptide(L)'
;MAVLKGMSCSSDVKTWIPAGVPLTRMMNLENRKGKANVPVIKKFLVDIDKPLFKAFEQVREAWKILDLYLVPGPMQLSTGELQLPYTLTGPPPMETLLPAAAAAALKDPAQLQKGHRLYFDLLQQLRSPLQQQRETAAAEVQQALLQQGAVLQPGNVIELLQQQQQQQQIKQIFPKTAYTKGARWQLILLML
;
A
#
# COMPACT_ATOMS: atom_id res chain seq x y z
N MET A 1 -15.79 30.51 -9.77
CA MET A 1 -15.18 29.50 -8.87
C MET A 1 -13.69 29.53 -9.09
N ALA A 2 -12.91 29.63 -8.01
CA ALA A 2 -11.45 29.52 -8.08
C ALA A 2 -11.06 28.05 -8.31
N VAL A 3 -10.08 27.81 -9.19
CA VAL A 3 -9.63 26.48 -9.60
C VAL A 3 -8.11 26.48 -9.69
N LEU A 4 -7.47 25.37 -9.32
CA LEU A 4 -6.07 25.08 -9.60
C LEU A 4 -5.99 23.95 -10.64
N LYS A 5 -5.24 24.17 -11.72
CA LYS A 5 -4.99 23.18 -12.78
C LYS A 5 -3.58 22.59 -12.64
N GLY A 6 -3.40 21.36 -13.13
CA GLY A 6 -2.10 20.69 -13.19
C GLY A 6 -1.79 19.71 -12.06
N MET A 7 -2.70 19.56 -11.08
CA MET A 7 -2.49 18.66 -9.92
C MET A 7 -2.32 17.18 -10.30
N SER A 8 -2.84 16.75 -11.46
CA SER A 8 -2.69 15.38 -11.97
C SER A 8 -1.35 15.11 -12.65
N CYS A 9 -0.66 16.17 -13.11
CA CYS A 9 0.54 16.05 -13.95
C CYS A 9 1.84 16.27 -13.18
N SER A 10 1.79 16.92 -12.02
CA SER A 10 2.98 17.27 -11.23
C SER A 10 2.65 17.34 -9.74
N SER A 11 3.53 16.74 -8.94
CA SER A 11 3.52 16.84 -7.48
C SER A 11 4.07 18.17 -6.96
N ASP A 12 4.78 18.94 -7.79
CA ASP A 12 5.30 20.25 -7.41
C ASP A 12 4.21 21.33 -7.49
N VAL A 13 3.81 21.83 -6.33
CA VAL A 13 2.79 22.89 -6.16
C VAL A 13 3.15 24.15 -6.95
N LYS A 14 4.45 24.46 -7.14
CA LYS A 14 4.88 25.65 -7.88
C LYS A 14 4.52 25.61 -9.37
N THR A 15 4.25 24.42 -9.90
CA THR A 15 3.87 24.21 -11.30
C THR A 15 2.36 24.34 -11.54
N TRP A 16 1.57 24.45 -10.47
CA TRP A 16 0.10 24.51 -10.58
C TRP A 16 -0.37 25.87 -11.07
N ILE A 17 -1.39 25.86 -11.92
CA ILE A 17 -1.86 27.06 -12.62
C ILE A 17 -3.17 27.53 -11.98
N PRO A 18 -3.23 28.75 -11.41
CA PRO A 18 -4.48 29.33 -10.94
C PRO A 18 -5.40 29.72 -12.10
N ALA A 19 -6.68 29.44 -11.95
CA ALA A 19 -7.70 29.69 -12.95
C ALA A 19 -9.06 30.03 -12.32
N GLY A 20 -9.95 30.60 -13.14
CA GLY A 20 -11.35 30.85 -12.79
C GLY A 20 -12.29 30.12 -13.73
N VAL A 21 -13.32 29.47 -13.19
CA VAL A 21 -14.42 28.88 -13.96
C VAL A 21 -15.73 29.60 -13.63
N PRO A 22 -16.49 30.12 -14.62
CA PRO A 22 -17.78 30.75 -14.37
C PRO A 22 -18.77 29.73 -13.80
N LEU A 23 -19.48 30.10 -12.73
CA LEU A 23 -20.41 29.19 -12.02
C LEU A 23 -21.51 28.66 -12.95
N THR A 24 -22.03 29.51 -13.83
CA THR A 24 -23.08 29.19 -14.80
C THR A 24 -22.71 28.00 -15.70
N ARG A 25 -21.42 27.78 -15.99
CA ARG A 25 -20.96 26.66 -16.82
C ARG A 25 -21.08 25.30 -16.14
N MET A 26 -21.24 25.28 -14.82
CA MET A 26 -21.44 24.05 -14.04
C MET A 26 -22.91 23.83 -13.69
N MET A 27 -23.81 24.73 -14.10
CA MET A 27 -25.22 24.67 -13.73
C MET A 27 -26.08 23.96 -14.79
N ASN A 28 -27.15 23.35 -14.31
CA ASN A 28 -28.28 22.85 -15.10
C ASN A 28 -29.59 23.35 -14.46
N LEU A 29 -30.69 23.18 -15.19
CA LEU A 29 -32.02 23.41 -14.67
C LEU A 29 -32.58 22.09 -14.10
N GLU A 30 -33.03 22.11 -12.86
CA GLU A 30 -33.69 20.98 -12.21
C GLU A 30 -35.03 21.40 -11.62
N ASN A 31 -35.96 20.44 -11.50
CA ASN A 31 -37.20 20.66 -10.77
C ASN A 31 -36.97 20.40 -9.28
N ARG A 32 -37.25 21.39 -8.43
CA ARG A 32 -37.07 21.26 -6.97
C ARG A 32 -38.24 21.81 -6.20
N LYS A 33 -38.71 21.04 -5.21
CA LYS A 33 -39.82 21.44 -4.31
C LYS A 33 -41.03 21.96 -5.10
N GLY A 34 -41.36 21.30 -6.21
CA GLY A 34 -42.45 21.69 -7.11
C GLY A 34 -42.20 22.90 -8.01
N LYS A 35 -41.04 23.56 -7.93
CA LYS A 35 -40.65 24.66 -8.84
C LYS A 35 -39.89 24.12 -10.04
N ALA A 36 -40.36 24.43 -11.24
CA ALA A 36 -39.67 24.08 -12.47
C ALA A 36 -38.50 25.03 -12.75
N ASN A 37 -37.50 24.53 -13.48
CA ASN A 37 -36.37 25.32 -13.99
C ASN A 37 -35.55 26.06 -12.90
N VAL A 38 -35.29 25.41 -11.78
CA VAL A 38 -34.40 25.98 -10.75
C VAL A 38 -32.95 25.76 -11.17
N PRO A 39 -32.14 26.83 -11.34
CA PRO A 39 -30.74 26.69 -11.70
C PRO A 39 -29.94 26.15 -10.52
N VAL A 40 -29.29 25.02 -10.72
CA VAL A 40 -28.50 24.32 -9.70
C VAL A 40 -27.20 23.81 -10.30
N ILE A 41 -26.19 23.55 -9.46
CA ILE A 41 -24.94 22.96 -9.91
C ILE A 41 -25.19 21.47 -10.22
N LYS A 42 -24.83 21.06 -11.44
CA LYS A 42 -24.98 19.68 -11.90
C LYS A 42 -24.10 18.76 -11.04
N LYS A 43 -24.70 17.72 -10.48
CA LYS A 43 -23.95 16.66 -9.79
C LYS A 43 -23.19 15.83 -10.82
N PHE A 44 -21.87 15.75 -10.68
CA PHE A 44 -21.04 14.84 -11.46
C PHE A 44 -21.04 13.46 -10.80
N LEU A 45 -21.58 12.47 -11.51
CA LEU A 45 -21.61 11.08 -11.09
C LEU A 45 -20.40 10.34 -11.66
N VAL A 46 -20.19 9.11 -11.19
CA VAL A 46 -19.19 8.20 -11.77
C VAL A 46 -19.59 7.90 -13.21
N ASP A 47 -18.67 8.13 -14.13
CA ASP A 47 -18.82 7.78 -15.54
C ASP A 47 -18.25 6.37 -15.76
N ILE A 48 -19.13 5.44 -16.13
CA ILE A 48 -18.83 4.01 -16.27
C ILE A 48 -17.94 3.70 -17.49
N ASP A 49 -17.86 4.62 -18.45
CA ASP A 49 -17.02 4.45 -19.64
C ASP A 49 -15.60 4.99 -19.42
N LYS A 50 -15.33 5.63 -18.28
CA LYS A 50 -14.00 6.18 -17.98
C LYS A 50 -13.00 5.10 -17.53
N PRO A 51 -11.69 5.33 -17.78
CA PRO A 51 -10.64 4.36 -17.50
C PRO A 51 -10.62 3.83 -16.05
N LEU A 52 -10.93 4.68 -15.08
CA LEU A 52 -10.92 4.30 -13.66
C LEU A 52 -12.03 3.28 -13.35
N PHE A 53 -13.25 3.49 -13.86
CA PHE A 53 -14.33 2.52 -13.70
C PHE A 53 -14.05 1.24 -14.49
N LYS A 54 -13.48 1.36 -15.69
CA LYS A 54 -13.09 0.19 -16.50
C LYS A 54 -12.00 -0.66 -15.85
N ALA A 55 -11.04 -0.05 -15.16
CA ALA A 55 -10.05 -0.78 -14.38
C ALA A 55 -10.71 -1.55 -13.23
N PHE A 56 -11.65 -0.92 -12.51
CA PHE A 56 -12.45 -1.59 -11.48
C PHE A 56 -13.31 -2.74 -12.06
N GLU A 57 -13.96 -2.52 -13.19
CA GLU A 57 -14.77 -3.54 -13.87
C GLU A 57 -13.97 -4.80 -14.22
N GLN A 58 -12.70 -4.65 -14.61
CA GLN A 58 -11.82 -5.78 -14.96
C GLN A 58 -11.43 -6.65 -13.76
N VAL A 59 -11.36 -6.07 -12.56
CA VAL A 59 -10.85 -6.77 -11.35
C VAL A 59 -11.95 -7.18 -10.38
N ARG A 60 -13.17 -6.63 -10.49
CA ARG A 60 -14.25 -6.86 -9.52
C ARG A 60 -14.63 -8.34 -9.32
N GLU A 61 -14.59 -9.15 -10.38
CA GLU A 61 -14.91 -10.58 -10.28
C GLU A 61 -13.81 -11.36 -9.53
N ALA A 62 -12.55 -10.98 -9.76
CA ALA A 62 -11.44 -11.55 -9.01
C ALA A 62 -11.52 -11.18 -7.53
N TRP A 63 -11.79 -9.90 -7.23
CA TRP A 63 -11.92 -9.39 -5.85
C TRP A 63 -13.13 -9.95 -5.10
N LYS A 64 -14.16 -10.42 -5.82
CA LYS A 64 -15.32 -11.08 -5.21
C LYS A 64 -14.97 -12.46 -4.64
N ILE A 65 -13.98 -13.14 -5.24
CA ILE A 65 -13.68 -14.55 -4.95
C ILE A 65 -12.36 -14.71 -4.20
N LEU A 66 -11.37 -13.87 -4.50
CA LEU A 66 -10.03 -13.92 -3.92
C LEU A 66 -9.86 -12.90 -2.80
N ASP A 67 -9.11 -13.27 -1.76
CA ASP A 67 -8.76 -12.38 -0.65
C ASP A 67 -7.65 -11.39 -1.03
N LEU A 68 -7.97 -10.39 -1.87
CA LEU A 68 -7.05 -9.35 -2.37
C LEU A 68 -7.25 -8.00 -1.68
N TYR A 69 -7.22 -8.01 -0.34
CA TYR A 69 -7.39 -6.79 0.44
C TYR A 69 -6.13 -5.93 0.43
N LEU A 70 -6.30 -4.63 0.13
CA LEU A 70 -5.25 -3.63 0.27
C LEU A 70 -5.37 -2.93 1.63
N VAL A 71 -4.23 -2.78 2.31
CA VAL A 71 -4.15 -2.08 3.60
C VAL A 71 -3.28 -0.83 3.42
N PRO A 72 -3.86 0.34 3.08
CA PRO A 72 -3.07 1.54 2.79
C PRO A 72 -2.36 2.15 4.01
N GLY A 73 -2.85 1.88 5.23
CA GLY A 73 -2.30 2.43 6.46
C GLY A 73 -2.70 3.90 6.70
N PRO A 74 -2.21 4.51 7.79
CA PRO A 74 -2.52 5.90 8.15
C PRO A 74 -1.79 6.91 7.26
N MET A 75 -2.38 8.09 7.06
CA MET A 75 -1.77 9.20 6.32
C MET A 75 -0.45 9.62 6.99
N GLN A 76 0.60 9.74 6.18
CA GLN A 76 1.91 10.20 6.62
C GLN A 76 2.11 11.67 6.23
N LEU A 77 2.68 12.46 7.13
CA LEU A 77 2.96 13.89 6.92
C LEU A 77 4.45 14.21 6.79
N SER A 78 5.31 13.32 7.32
CA SER A 78 6.77 13.52 7.40
C SER A 78 7.56 12.81 6.30
N THR A 79 6.91 11.98 5.50
CA THR A 79 7.53 11.20 4.43
C THR A 79 7.58 11.98 3.12
N GLY A 80 8.69 11.87 2.39
CA GLY A 80 8.91 12.63 1.14
C GLY A 80 8.17 12.11 -0.09
N GLU A 81 7.55 10.93 -0.03
CA GLU A 81 6.85 10.33 -1.17
C GLU A 81 5.37 10.74 -1.17
N LEU A 82 4.96 11.51 -2.18
CA LEU A 82 3.58 11.96 -2.32
C LEU A 82 2.71 10.87 -2.97
N GLN A 83 1.67 10.43 -2.26
CA GLN A 83 0.67 9.52 -2.81
C GLN A 83 -0.59 10.28 -3.20
N LEU A 84 -0.87 10.31 -4.50
CA LEU A 84 -2.06 10.95 -5.06
C LEU A 84 -3.19 9.92 -5.26
N PRO A 85 -4.45 10.31 -5.08
CA PRO A 85 -5.57 9.41 -5.30
C PRO A 85 -5.71 9.07 -6.80
N TYR A 86 -6.11 7.83 -7.10
CA TYR A 86 -6.35 7.37 -8.47
C TYR A 86 -7.44 8.15 -9.22
N THR A 87 -8.33 8.83 -8.49
CA THR A 87 -9.30 9.76 -9.10
C THR A 87 -8.63 10.97 -9.75
N LEU A 88 -7.39 11.28 -9.38
CA LEU A 88 -6.60 12.38 -9.92
C LEU A 88 -5.56 11.90 -10.94
N THR A 89 -4.88 10.78 -10.66
CA THR A 89 -3.79 10.25 -11.51
C THR A 89 -4.25 9.25 -12.56
N GLY A 90 -5.48 8.74 -12.45
CA GLY A 90 -6.00 7.67 -13.29
C GLY A 90 -5.79 6.28 -12.66
N PRO A 91 -6.24 5.22 -13.37
CA PRO A 91 -6.11 3.86 -12.87
C PRO A 91 -4.62 3.48 -12.75
N PRO A 92 -4.22 2.77 -11.68
CA PRO A 92 -2.89 2.19 -11.60
C PRO A 92 -2.71 1.07 -12.63
N PRO A 93 -1.46 0.61 -12.85
CA PRO A 93 -1.20 -0.56 -13.68
C PRO A 93 -2.03 -1.77 -13.22
N MET A 94 -2.50 -2.58 -14.18
CA MET A 94 -3.36 -3.73 -13.87
C MET A 94 -2.67 -4.73 -12.94
N GLU A 95 -1.35 -4.88 -13.07
CA GLU A 95 -0.52 -5.75 -12.21
C GLU A 95 -0.61 -5.37 -10.73
N THR A 96 -0.82 -4.08 -10.43
CA THR A 96 -1.02 -3.59 -9.06
C THR A 96 -2.39 -3.98 -8.51
N LEU A 97 -3.43 -4.00 -9.36
CA LEU A 97 -4.80 -4.33 -8.96
C LEU A 97 -5.07 -5.83 -8.92
N LEU A 98 -4.42 -6.58 -9.83
CA LEU A 98 -4.53 -8.02 -9.96
C LEU A 98 -3.14 -8.61 -10.26
N PRO A 99 -2.40 -9.00 -9.21
CA PRO A 99 -1.09 -9.63 -9.37
C PRO A 99 -1.15 -10.92 -10.18
N ALA A 100 -0.06 -11.25 -10.88
CA ALA A 100 0.00 -12.43 -11.77
C ALA A 100 -0.36 -13.75 -11.06
N ALA A 101 0.06 -13.93 -9.80
CA ALA A 101 -0.28 -15.11 -9.00
C ALA A 101 -1.78 -15.21 -8.72
N ALA A 102 -2.45 -14.08 -8.46
CA ALA A 102 -3.90 -14.03 -8.27
C ALA A 102 -4.65 -14.27 -9.59
N ALA A 103 -4.17 -13.69 -10.69
CA ALA A 103 -4.72 -13.93 -12.02
C ALA A 103 -4.58 -15.41 -12.44
N ALA A 104 -3.48 -16.08 -12.06
CA ALA A 104 -3.29 -17.51 -12.29
C ALA A 104 -4.25 -18.35 -11.44
N ALA A 105 -4.41 -18.02 -10.15
CA ALA A 105 -5.32 -18.71 -9.24
C ALA A 105 -6.79 -18.64 -9.70
N LEU A 106 -7.22 -17.51 -10.30
CA LEU A 106 -8.57 -17.37 -10.85
C LEU A 106 -8.85 -18.34 -12.00
N LYS A 107 -7.83 -18.76 -12.74
CA LYS A 107 -7.97 -19.67 -13.89
C LYS A 107 -8.01 -21.14 -13.48
N ASP A 108 -7.59 -21.47 -12.26
CA ASP A 108 -7.51 -22.85 -11.78
C ASP A 108 -8.70 -23.18 -10.86
N PRO A 109 -9.69 -23.98 -11.33
CA PRO A 109 -10.86 -24.34 -10.53
C PRO A 109 -10.52 -25.19 -9.28
N ALA A 110 -9.37 -25.89 -9.26
CA ALA A 110 -8.94 -26.65 -8.08
C ALA A 110 -8.41 -25.72 -6.95
N GLN A 111 -7.79 -24.61 -7.33
CA GLN A 111 -7.32 -23.56 -6.42
C GLN A 111 -8.47 -22.72 -5.85
N LEU A 112 -9.57 -22.59 -6.59
CA LEU A 112 -10.79 -21.91 -6.16
C LEU A 112 -11.58 -22.69 -5.09
N GLN A 113 -11.56 -24.03 -5.15
CA GLN A 113 -12.34 -24.88 -4.23
C GLN A 113 -11.63 -25.17 -2.91
N LYS A 114 -10.31 -25.34 -2.93
CA LYS A 114 -9.52 -25.35 -1.70
C LYS A 114 -9.35 -23.90 -1.32
N GLY A 115 -9.80 -23.46 -0.14
CA GLY A 115 -9.62 -22.09 0.36
C GLY A 115 -8.16 -21.66 0.46
N HIS A 116 -7.49 -21.51 -0.68
CA HIS A 116 -6.13 -21.08 -0.86
C HIS A 116 -6.12 -19.61 -0.52
N ARG A 117 -5.80 -19.35 0.74
CA ARG A 117 -5.41 -18.03 1.18
C ARG A 117 -4.05 -17.77 0.53
N LEU A 118 -4.05 -17.13 -0.65
CA LEU A 118 -2.85 -16.61 -1.31
C LEU A 118 -2.12 -15.55 -0.47
N TYR A 119 -2.65 -15.27 0.72
CA TYR A 119 -2.18 -14.32 1.71
C TYR A 119 -0.67 -14.37 1.86
N PHE A 120 -0.03 -15.53 2.02
CA PHE A 120 1.41 -15.59 2.33
C PHE A 120 2.34 -15.29 1.15
N ASP A 121 2.01 -15.73 -0.05
CA ASP A 121 2.87 -15.49 -1.23
C ASP A 121 2.68 -14.07 -1.79
N LEU A 122 1.47 -13.52 -1.67
CA LEU A 122 1.16 -12.13 -2.07
C LEU A 122 1.41 -11.11 -0.95
N LEU A 123 1.72 -11.55 0.29
CA LEU A 123 1.79 -10.68 1.47
C LEU A 123 2.79 -9.55 1.32
N GLN A 124 3.91 -9.76 0.61
CA GLN A 124 4.88 -8.70 0.33
C GLN A 124 4.30 -7.58 -0.53
N GLN A 125 3.45 -7.92 -1.51
CA GLN A 125 2.83 -6.97 -2.43
C GLN A 125 1.63 -6.24 -1.80
N LEU A 126 0.99 -6.85 -0.79
CA LEU A 126 -0.15 -6.27 -0.07
C LEU A 126 0.27 -5.39 1.13
N ARG A 127 1.58 -5.22 1.39
CA ARG A 127 2.07 -4.36 2.49
C ARG A 127 1.70 -2.91 2.25
N SER A 128 1.29 -2.23 3.32
CA SER A 128 1.09 -0.78 3.29
C SER A 128 2.39 -0.05 2.90
N PRO A 129 2.31 1.10 2.23
CA PRO A 129 3.48 1.93 1.96
C PRO A 129 4.29 2.25 3.22
N LEU A 130 3.62 2.49 4.35
CA LEU A 130 4.27 2.70 5.65
C LEU A 130 5.06 1.46 6.10
N GLN A 131 4.51 0.27 5.90
CA GLN A 131 5.18 -0.97 6.28
C GLN A 131 6.40 -1.22 5.40
N GLN A 132 6.29 -0.98 4.10
CA GLN A 132 7.42 -1.06 3.17
C GLN A 132 8.53 -0.07 3.57
N GLN A 133 8.16 1.17 3.91
CA GLN A 133 9.10 2.18 4.41
C GLN A 133 9.76 1.78 5.73
N ARG A 134 9.02 1.20 6.68
CA ARG A 134 9.60 0.72 7.94
C ARG A 134 10.59 -0.42 7.75
N GLU A 135 10.41 -1.24 6.72
CA GLU A 135 11.33 -2.32 6.37
C GLU A 135 12.59 -1.82 5.67
N THR A 136 12.48 -0.74 4.88
CA THR A 136 13.63 -0.10 4.22
C THR A 136 14.33 0.93 5.08
N ALA A 137 13.66 1.46 6.11
CA ALA A 137 14.23 2.41 7.04
C ALA A 137 15.40 1.77 7.79
N ALA A 138 16.53 2.48 7.80
CA ALA A 138 17.70 2.06 8.57
C ALA A 138 17.34 1.99 10.06
N ALA A 139 17.66 0.86 10.70
CA ALA A 139 17.54 0.76 12.15
C ALA A 139 18.52 1.74 12.81
N GLU A 140 17.99 2.60 13.67
CA GLU A 140 18.83 3.54 14.43
C GLU A 140 19.64 2.75 15.47
N VAL A 141 20.97 2.77 15.33
CA VAL A 141 21.88 2.13 16.28
C VAL A 141 22.32 3.14 17.33
N GLN A 142 22.29 2.75 18.61
CA GLN A 142 22.86 3.56 19.68
C GLN A 142 24.35 3.82 19.43
N GLN A 143 24.77 5.08 19.54
CA GLN A 143 26.13 5.52 19.24
C GLN A 143 27.20 4.79 20.06
N ALA A 144 26.88 4.36 21.28
CA ALA A 144 27.78 3.57 22.12
C ALA A 144 28.18 2.22 21.48
N LEU A 145 27.27 1.58 20.73
CA LEU A 145 27.53 0.31 20.06
C LEU A 145 28.38 0.50 18.79
N LEU A 146 28.19 1.63 18.10
CA LEU A 146 29.03 2.01 16.95
C LEU A 146 30.49 2.26 17.39
N GLN A 147 30.69 2.86 18.56
CA GLN A 147 32.02 3.06 19.14
C GLN A 147 32.70 1.74 19.56
N GLN A 148 31.92 0.71 19.86
CA GLN A 148 32.40 -0.64 20.16
C GLN A 148 32.65 -1.50 18.90
N GLY A 149 32.45 -0.95 17.70
CA GLY A 149 32.68 -1.66 16.44
C GLY A 149 31.53 -2.56 15.98
N ALA A 150 30.35 -2.46 16.59
CA ALA A 150 29.20 -3.29 16.22
C ALA A 150 28.65 -2.91 14.83
N VAL A 151 28.46 -3.91 13.97
CA VAL A 151 27.93 -3.76 12.61
C VAL A 151 26.57 -4.45 12.50
N LEU A 152 25.57 -3.74 11.97
CA LEU A 152 24.28 -4.35 11.64
C LEU A 152 24.40 -5.16 10.35
N GLN A 153 24.08 -6.45 10.43
CA GLN A 153 23.95 -7.33 9.27
C GLN A 153 22.47 -7.66 9.06
N PRO A 154 21.88 -7.32 7.90
CA PRO A 154 20.53 -7.77 7.57
C PRO A 154 20.57 -9.29 7.35
N GLY A 155 19.74 -10.03 8.08
CA GLY A 155 19.72 -11.49 8.00
C GLY A 155 18.35 -12.08 8.35
N ASN A 156 18.05 -13.25 7.80
CA ASN A 156 16.85 -13.99 8.15
C ASN A 156 17.08 -14.72 9.48
N VAL A 157 16.19 -14.50 10.45
CA VAL A 157 16.26 -15.15 11.77
C VAL A 157 16.26 -16.68 11.64
N ILE A 158 15.59 -17.23 10.63
CA ILE A 158 15.58 -18.68 10.38
C ILE A 158 16.97 -19.19 9.98
N GLU A 159 17.69 -18.46 9.13
CA GLU A 159 19.05 -18.81 8.70
C GLU A 159 20.05 -18.70 9.87
N LEU A 160 19.89 -17.65 10.69
CA LEU A 160 20.65 -17.43 11.93
C LEU A 160 20.45 -18.57 12.94
N LEU A 161 19.23 -19.07 13.06
CA LEU A 161 18.91 -20.22 13.91
C LEU A 161 19.40 -21.55 13.30
N GLN A 162 19.62 -21.66 12.00
CA GLN A 162 20.13 -22.89 11.38
C GLN A 162 21.64 -23.06 11.54
N GLN A 163 22.40 -21.99 11.74
CA GLN A 163 23.84 -22.07 11.99
C GLN A 163 24.13 -22.63 13.40
N GLN A 164 24.57 -23.90 13.47
CA GLN A 164 24.80 -24.61 14.74
C GLN A 164 25.79 -23.93 15.69
N GLN A 165 26.79 -23.20 15.17
CA GLN A 165 27.76 -22.47 16.01
C GLN A 165 27.13 -21.28 16.74
N GLN A 166 26.28 -20.51 16.08
CA GLN A 166 25.60 -19.36 16.70
C GLN A 166 24.50 -19.79 17.67
N GLN A 167 23.85 -20.94 17.44
CA GLN A 167 22.91 -21.50 18.42
C GLN A 167 23.57 -21.74 19.79
N GLN A 168 24.82 -22.20 19.83
CA GLN A 168 25.52 -22.47 21.09
C GLN A 168 25.85 -21.17 21.84
N GLN A 169 26.31 -20.14 21.12
CA GLN A 169 26.53 -18.80 21.69
C GLN A 169 25.22 -18.16 22.17
N ILE A 170 24.14 -18.23 21.39
CA ILE A 170 22.82 -17.68 21.78
C ILE A 170 22.26 -18.43 23.00
N LYS A 171 22.46 -19.75 23.11
CA LYS A 171 22.10 -20.55 24.29
C LYS A 171 22.89 -20.16 25.54
N GLN A 172 24.14 -19.75 25.39
CA GLN A 172 24.96 -19.24 26.50
C GLN A 172 24.48 -17.85 26.97
N ILE A 173 24.08 -16.99 26.04
CA ILE A 173 23.66 -15.61 26.34
C ILE A 173 22.21 -15.59 26.88
N PHE A 174 21.32 -16.43 26.38
CA PHE A 174 19.89 -16.44 26.73
C PHE A 174 19.34 -17.83 27.12
N PRO A 175 19.77 -18.41 28.25
CA PRO A 175 19.46 -19.80 28.61
C PRO A 175 17.98 -20.07 28.89
N LYS A 176 17.21 -19.07 29.31
CA LYS A 176 15.79 -19.22 29.69
C LYS A 176 14.80 -19.09 28.52
N THR A 177 15.19 -18.42 27.44
CA THR A 177 14.32 -18.13 26.29
C THR A 177 14.68 -18.93 25.05
N ALA A 178 15.85 -19.56 24.99
CA ALA A 178 16.32 -20.34 23.84
C ALA A 178 15.46 -21.57 23.48
N TYR A 179 14.56 -22.02 24.37
CA TYR A 179 13.74 -23.23 24.16
C TYR A 179 12.30 -22.97 23.71
N THR A 180 11.85 -21.72 23.60
CA THR A 180 10.46 -21.43 23.20
C THR A 180 10.32 -21.44 21.68
N LYS A 181 9.79 -22.54 21.14
CA LYS A 181 9.52 -22.75 19.69
C LYS A 181 8.46 -21.82 19.08
N GLY A 182 8.19 -20.63 19.61
CA GLY A 182 7.03 -19.84 19.17
C GLY A 182 7.00 -18.35 19.49
N ALA A 183 8.10 -17.70 19.83
CA ALA A 183 8.06 -16.26 20.12
C ALA A 183 8.80 -15.44 19.05
N ARG A 184 8.02 -14.68 18.26
CA ARG A 184 8.51 -13.60 17.38
C ARG A 184 9.21 -12.55 18.25
N TRP A 185 10.53 -12.44 18.13
CA TRP A 185 11.30 -11.32 18.66
C TRP A 185 12.26 -10.80 17.59
N GLN A 186 12.28 -9.48 17.40
CA GLN A 186 13.17 -8.76 16.49
C GLN A 186 14.56 -8.54 17.12
N LEU A 187 15.57 -8.48 16.24
CA LEU A 187 16.95 -8.03 16.41
C LEU A 187 17.84 -8.87 17.34
N ILE A 188 18.65 -9.75 16.74
CA ILE A 188 19.85 -10.31 17.36
C ILE A 188 21.04 -9.47 16.89
N LEU A 189 21.67 -8.77 17.84
CA LEU A 189 22.92 -8.04 17.64
C LEU A 189 24.07 -9.05 17.69
N LEU A 190 24.77 -9.27 16.59
CA LEU A 190 26.02 -10.03 16.56
C LEU A 190 27.18 -9.03 16.60
N MET A 191 27.85 -8.94 17.74
CA MET A 191 29.20 -8.37 17.81
C MET A 191 30.20 -9.45 17.39
N LEU A 192 30.93 -9.18 16.31
CA LEU A 192 32.20 -9.85 16.00
C LEU A 192 33.34 -9.12 16.71
#